data_AF-A0A0B9GW37-F1
#
_entry.id   AF-A0A0B9GW37-F1
#
_cell.length_a   1.000
_cell.length_b   1.000
_cell.length_c   1.000
_cell.angle_alpha   90.00
_cell.angle_beta   90.00
_cell.angle_gamma   90.00
#
_symmetry.space_group_name_H-M   'P 1'
#
loop_
_entity.id
_entity.type
_entity.pdbx_description
1 polymer ?
#
loop_
_entity_poly.entity_id
_entity_poly.type
_entity_poly.pdbx_seq_one_letter_code
_entity_poly.pdbx_strand_id
1 'polypeptide(L)'
;MSAKKVDDKSTDSHGDVFSFIGRMLRVKSEGANILSLLGGEPTISDKLTSLLFIANSIGFENVIVHTNGMHLDEKLLGAFKKNRVNVKVSIYGITDLQGDRVMSVDGAQSRVKKNINKLLLAGIPVHLCFIGDTRQKDIPLYLNENFSKGSDDISYSIHPVIAAGRGKNLGTVTQNEKCCCDNNLIYYRFDGKRRNCVFDLH
;
A
#
# COMPACT_ATOMS: atom_id res chain seq x y z
N MET A 1 -15.16 0.68 19.49
CA MET A 1 -15.37 -0.23 18.33
C MET A 1 -14.08 -0.25 17.53
N SER A 2 -13.40 -1.40 17.48
CA SER A 2 -12.09 -1.53 16.82
C SER A 2 -12.30 -1.93 15.35
N ALA A 3 -11.80 -1.12 14.41
CA ALA A 3 -11.96 -1.34 12.97
C ALA A 3 -10.98 -2.42 12.49
N LYS A 4 -11.49 -3.53 11.94
CA LYS A 4 -10.63 -4.60 11.36
C LYS A 4 -10.20 -4.23 9.95
N LYS A 5 -8.92 -4.44 9.66
CA LYS A 5 -8.25 -4.13 8.39
C LYS A 5 -7.72 -5.42 7.73
N VAL A 6 -8.03 -5.57 6.44
CA VAL A 6 -7.62 -6.71 5.60
C VAL A 6 -6.53 -6.23 4.66
N ASP A 7 -5.59 -7.08 4.24
CA ASP A 7 -4.39 -6.68 3.50
C ASP A 7 -4.09 -7.77 2.44
N ASP A 8 -4.03 -7.48 1.12
CA ASP A 8 -3.98 -8.52 0.04
C ASP A 8 -3.02 -8.24 -1.13
N LYS A 9 -2.03 -9.12 -1.42
CA LYS A 9 -0.92 -8.94 -2.38
C LYS A 9 -1.11 -9.58 -3.78
N SER A 10 -1.04 -8.85 -4.91
CA SER A 10 -0.99 -9.49 -6.26
C SER A 10 0.00 -8.91 -7.29
N THR A 11 0.82 -9.79 -7.88
CA THR A 11 1.15 -9.91 -9.32
C THR A 11 1.48 -11.39 -9.59
N ASP A 12 0.68 -12.06 -10.43
CA ASP A 12 1.01 -13.27 -11.24
C ASP A 12 0.98 -14.72 -10.69
N SER A 13 -0.05 -15.10 -9.92
CA SER A 13 -0.59 -16.48 -9.98
C SER A 13 -2.03 -16.47 -9.45
N HIS A 14 -2.97 -16.12 -10.33
CA HIS A 14 -4.31 -15.71 -9.93
C HIS A 14 -5.11 -16.88 -9.32
N GLY A 15 -5.32 -16.83 -8.00
CA GLY A 15 -6.63 -17.17 -7.47
C GLY A 15 -7.68 -16.41 -8.28
N ASP A 16 -8.71 -17.10 -8.73
CA ASP A 16 -9.76 -16.51 -9.56
C ASP A 16 -10.44 -15.35 -8.78
N VAL A 17 -10.92 -14.34 -9.51
CA VAL A 17 -11.65 -13.18 -8.94
C VAL A 17 -12.75 -13.62 -7.99
N PHE A 18 -13.48 -14.71 -8.25
CA PHE A 18 -14.50 -15.21 -7.33
C PHE A 18 -13.92 -15.64 -5.99
N SER A 19 -12.69 -16.17 -5.95
CA SER A 19 -12.02 -16.50 -4.68
C SER A 19 -11.74 -15.25 -3.85
N PHE A 20 -11.36 -14.13 -4.48
CA PHE A 20 -11.18 -12.85 -3.81
C PHE A 20 -12.51 -12.29 -3.29
N ILE A 21 -13.56 -12.36 -4.09
CA ILE A 21 -14.91 -11.93 -3.70
C ILE A 21 -15.39 -12.73 -2.48
N GLY A 22 -15.24 -14.06 -2.51
CA GLY A 22 -15.59 -14.93 -1.39
C GLY A 22 -14.87 -14.56 -0.10
N ARG A 23 -13.57 -14.23 -0.19
CA ARG A 23 -12.78 -13.76 0.97
C ARG A 23 -13.26 -12.39 1.47
N MET A 24 -13.53 -11.45 0.58
CA MET A 24 -14.07 -10.12 0.92
C MET A 24 -15.43 -10.22 1.63
N LEU A 25 -16.34 -11.03 1.10
CA LEU A 25 -17.63 -11.29 1.74
C LEU A 25 -17.47 -11.92 3.12
N ARG A 26 -16.59 -12.92 3.24
CA ARG A 26 -16.30 -13.58 4.51
C ARG A 26 -15.78 -12.59 5.55
N VAL A 27 -14.72 -11.85 5.26
CA VAL A 27 -14.16 -10.89 6.25
C VAL A 27 -15.14 -9.77 6.56
N LYS A 28 -15.96 -9.33 5.61
CA LYS A 28 -17.02 -8.37 5.86
C LYS A 28 -18.05 -8.93 6.85
N SER A 29 -18.47 -10.19 6.69
CA SER A 29 -19.35 -10.87 7.65
C SER A 29 -18.73 -11.05 9.05
N GLU A 30 -17.40 -11.13 9.12
CA GLU A 30 -16.64 -11.14 10.37
C GLU A 30 -16.45 -9.73 10.99
N GLY A 31 -17.05 -8.69 10.39
CA GLY A 31 -17.06 -7.32 10.88
C GLY A 31 -15.91 -6.43 10.37
N ALA A 32 -15.23 -6.82 9.28
CA ALA A 32 -14.21 -5.98 8.68
C ALA A 32 -14.81 -4.77 7.95
N ASN A 33 -14.36 -3.58 8.31
CA ASN A 33 -14.77 -2.33 7.68
C ASN A 33 -13.66 -1.72 6.81
N ILE A 34 -12.42 -2.12 7.04
CA ILE A 34 -11.27 -1.66 6.26
C ILE A 34 -10.75 -2.82 5.42
N LEU A 35 -10.62 -2.59 4.12
CA LEU A 35 -9.94 -3.48 3.20
C LEU A 35 -8.70 -2.77 2.68
N SER A 36 -7.58 -3.47 2.60
CA SER A 36 -6.41 -3.02 1.90
C SER A 36 -5.93 -4.06 0.93
N LEU A 37 -5.48 -3.55 -0.20
CA LEU A 37 -4.86 -4.31 -1.27
C LEU A 37 -3.37 -3.99 -1.16
N LEU A 38 -2.64 -4.95 -0.60
CA LEU A 38 -1.18 -4.97 -0.53
C LEU A 38 -0.59 -5.52 -1.82
N GLY A 39 0.72 -5.78 -1.93
CA GLY A 39 1.23 -6.35 -3.19
C GLY A 39 2.53 -7.09 -3.24
N GLY A 40 2.65 -7.90 -4.29
CA GLY A 40 3.53 -7.50 -5.39
C GLY A 40 3.30 -6.03 -5.74
N GLU A 41 2.74 -5.70 -6.89
CA GLU A 41 2.32 -4.33 -7.21
C GLU A 41 0.88 -4.31 -7.73
N PRO A 42 -0.13 -3.92 -6.91
CA PRO A 42 -1.54 -4.02 -7.28
C PRO A 42 -1.88 -3.25 -8.55
N THR A 43 -1.20 -2.13 -8.77
CA THR A 43 -1.48 -1.22 -9.88
C THR A 43 -1.09 -1.79 -11.24
N ILE A 44 -0.37 -2.91 -11.29
CA ILE A 44 -0.09 -3.66 -12.53
C ILE A 44 -1.27 -4.59 -12.90
N SER A 45 -2.10 -4.98 -11.93
CA SER A 45 -3.19 -5.93 -12.14
C SER A 45 -4.37 -5.30 -12.89
N ASP A 46 -4.76 -5.91 -14.00
CA ASP A 46 -5.93 -5.55 -14.80
C ASP A 46 -7.25 -5.65 -14.01
N LYS A 47 -7.30 -6.58 -13.04
CA LYS A 47 -8.43 -6.85 -12.16
C LYS A 47 -8.62 -5.83 -11.04
N LEU A 48 -7.63 -4.97 -10.76
CA LEU A 48 -7.69 -4.05 -9.62
C LEU A 48 -8.95 -3.18 -9.66
N THR A 49 -9.27 -2.61 -10.82
CA THR A 49 -10.45 -1.73 -10.96
C THR A 49 -11.77 -2.44 -10.64
N SER A 50 -11.92 -3.69 -11.06
CA SER A 50 -13.08 -4.54 -10.73
C SER A 50 -13.14 -4.87 -9.24
N LEU A 51 -12.00 -5.22 -8.63
CA LEU A 51 -11.93 -5.51 -7.20
C LEU A 51 -12.30 -4.29 -6.34
N LEU A 52 -11.85 -3.09 -6.73
CA LEU A 52 -12.22 -1.85 -6.04
C LEU A 52 -13.72 -1.56 -6.11
N PHE A 53 -14.31 -1.76 -7.29
CA PHE A 53 -15.76 -1.63 -7.46
C PHE A 53 -16.51 -2.62 -6.57
N ILE A 54 -16.11 -3.88 -6.57
CA ILE A 54 -16.75 -4.93 -5.77
C ILE A 54 -16.59 -4.65 -4.27
N ALA A 55 -15.40 -4.25 -3.81
CA ALA A 55 -15.17 -3.91 -2.41
C ALA A 55 -16.10 -2.78 -1.94
N ASN A 56 -16.26 -1.74 -2.77
CA ASN A 56 -17.20 -0.65 -2.50
C ASN A 56 -18.66 -1.16 -2.48
N SER A 57 -19.05 -2.03 -3.42
CA SER A 57 -20.39 -2.66 -3.45
C SER A 57 -20.66 -3.58 -2.25
N ILE A 58 -19.64 -4.26 -1.72
CA ILE A 58 -19.74 -5.07 -0.49
C ILE A 58 -19.91 -4.18 0.76
N GLY A 59 -19.56 -2.91 0.67
CA GLY A 59 -19.72 -1.94 1.76
C GLY A 59 -18.53 -1.88 2.71
N PHE A 60 -17.30 -2.06 2.22
CA PHE A 60 -16.13 -1.63 2.99
C PHE A 60 -16.14 -0.11 3.11
N GLU A 61 -15.96 0.40 4.33
CA GLU A 61 -15.99 1.83 4.63
C GLU A 61 -14.70 2.51 4.17
N ASN A 62 -13.59 1.79 4.20
CA ASN A 62 -12.29 2.28 3.81
C ASN A 62 -11.55 1.23 2.98
N VAL A 63 -11.26 1.57 1.73
CA VAL A 63 -10.45 0.75 0.83
C VAL A 63 -9.09 1.42 0.65
N ILE A 64 -8.01 0.70 0.95
CA ILE A 64 -6.64 1.21 0.93
C ILE A 64 -5.82 0.45 -0.13
N VAL A 65 -5.25 1.14 -1.10
CA VAL A 65 -4.31 0.51 -2.05
C VAL A 65 -2.88 0.86 -1.64
N HIS A 66 -2.06 -0.15 -1.40
CA HIS A 66 -0.63 0.01 -1.21
C HIS A 66 0.11 -0.17 -2.53
N THR A 67 1.00 0.76 -2.86
CA THR A 67 1.72 0.78 -4.14
C THR A 67 3.14 1.33 -3.97
N ASN A 68 4.03 0.97 -4.90
CA ASN A 68 5.30 1.64 -5.11
C ASN A 68 5.16 2.96 -5.89
N GLY A 69 3.98 3.27 -6.43
CA GLY A 69 3.67 4.52 -7.13
C GLY A 69 4.18 4.60 -8.58
N MET A 70 4.77 3.52 -9.12
CA MET A 70 5.36 3.53 -10.47
C MET A 70 4.32 3.46 -11.60
N HIS A 71 3.22 2.73 -11.38
CA HIS A 71 2.25 2.40 -12.41
C HIS A 71 0.90 3.05 -12.12
N LEU A 72 0.75 4.34 -12.44
CA LEU A 72 -0.51 5.06 -12.27
C LEU A 72 -0.90 5.77 -13.56
N ASP A 73 -1.95 5.27 -14.19
CA ASP A 73 -2.57 5.85 -15.37
C ASP A 73 -3.91 6.55 -15.03
N GLU A 74 -4.46 7.29 -16.00
CA GLU A 74 -5.71 8.04 -15.81
C GLU A 74 -6.91 7.13 -15.52
N LYS A 75 -6.90 5.90 -16.04
CA LYS A 75 -7.95 4.91 -15.80
C LYS A 75 -7.98 4.51 -14.32
N LEU A 76 -6.81 4.21 -13.74
CA LEU A 76 -6.68 3.89 -12.32
C LEU A 76 -7.01 5.09 -11.44
N LEU A 77 -6.58 6.30 -11.79
CA LEU A 77 -6.95 7.52 -11.05
C LEU A 77 -8.46 7.71 -11.00
N GLY A 78 -9.15 7.53 -12.13
CA GLY A 78 -10.61 7.57 -12.20
C GLY A 78 -11.27 6.49 -11.33
N ALA A 79 -10.72 5.27 -11.34
CA ALA A 79 -11.22 4.17 -10.52
C ALA A 79 -11.01 4.41 -9.02
N PHE A 80 -9.85 4.96 -8.61
CA PHE A 80 -9.56 5.30 -7.22
C PHE A 80 -10.51 6.37 -6.71
N LYS A 81 -10.71 7.43 -7.49
CA LYS A 81 -11.64 8.52 -7.16
C LYS A 81 -13.09 8.01 -7.05
N LYS A 82 -13.57 7.25 -8.04
CA LYS A 82 -14.93 6.69 -8.04
C LYS A 82 -15.21 5.80 -6.84
N ASN A 83 -14.22 5.04 -6.40
CA ASN A 83 -14.34 4.08 -5.29
C ASN A 83 -13.79 4.62 -3.96
N ARG A 84 -13.49 5.93 -3.85
CA ARG A 84 -13.03 6.60 -2.62
C ARG A 84 -11.84 5.91 -1.98
N VAL A 85 -10.89 5.47 -2.81
CA VAL A 85 -9.70 4.74 -2.38
C VAL A 85 -8.74 5.67 -1.66
N ASN A 86 -8.19 5.21 -0.54
CA ASN A 86 -7.02 5.81 0.09
C ASN A 86 -5.76 5.14 -0.47
N VAL A 87 -4.75 5.93 -0.87
CA VAL A 87 -3.53 5.36 -1.46
C VAL A 87 -2.37 5.49 -0.48
N LYS A 88 -1.71 4.36 -0.20
CA LYS A 88 -0.46 4.32 0.56
C LYS A 88 0.69 4.10 -0.41
N VAL A 89 1.59 5.08 -0.52
CA VAL A 89 2.73 5.01 -1.44
C VAL A 89 4.00 4.77 -0.64
N SER A 90 4.77 3.75 -1.03
CA SER A 90 6.08 3.47 -0.43
C SER A 90 7.12 4.44 -0.97
N ILE A 91 7.87 5.10 -0.09
CA ILE A 91 8.94 6.04 -0.45
C ILE A 91 10.27 5.50 0.06
N TYR A 92 11.25 5.36 -0.84
CA TYR A 92 12.55 4.76 -0.55
C TYR A 92 13.66 5.82 -0.47
N GLY A 93 13.57 6.68 0.55
CA GLY A 93 14.49 7.80 0.75
C GLY A 93 13.96 9.14 0.20
N ILE A 94 14.69 10.21 0.49
CA ILE A 94 14.30 11.61 0.20
C ILE A 94 15.05 12.21 -0.99
N THR A 95 15.94 11.43 -1.60
CA THR A 95 16.68 11.83 -2.82
C THR A 95 16.36 10.87 -3.95
N ASP A 96 16.47 11.35 -5.20
CA ASP A 96 16.22 10.53 -6.39
C ASP A 96 17.17 9.33 -6.46
N LEU A 97 18.46 9.56 -6.15
CA LEU A 97 19.47 8.51 -6.12
C LEU A 97 19.14 7.38 -5.13
N GLN A 98 18.63 7.71 -3.94
CA GLN A 98 18.24 6.69 -2.95
C GLN A 98 17.07 5.85 -3.46
N GLY A 99 16.03 6.51 -3.99
CA GLY A 99 14.84 5.83 -4.50
C GLY A 99 15.14 4.93 -5.68
N ASP A 100 15.87 5.45 -6.67
CA ASP A 100 16.25 4.74 -7.88
C ASP A 100 17.10 3.51 -7.55
N ARG A 101 18.05 3.64 -6.61
CA ARG A 101 18.88 2.50 -6.15
C ARG A 101 18.04 1.39 -5.53
N VAL A 102 17.07 1.72 -4.68
CA VAL A 102 16.22 0.71 -4.03
C VAL A 102 15.28 0.04 -5.04
N MET A 103 14.72 0.82 -5.97
CA MET A 103 13.84 0.31 -7.01
C MET A 103 14.58 -0.39 -8.16
N SER A 104 15.92 -0.21 -8.24
CA SER A 104 16.78 -0.72 -9.32
C SER A 104 16.33 -0.25 -10.70
N VAL A 105 15.84 0.99 -10.79
CA VAL A 105 15.36 1.62 -12.03
C VAL A 105 15.69 3.10 -11.99
N ASP A 106 16.47 3.57 -12.97
CA ASP A 106 16.84 4.98 -13.08
C ASP A 106 15.60 5.86 -13.38
N GLY A 107 15.50 7.00 -12.69
CA GLY A 107 14.38 7.94 -12.78
C GLY A 107 13.08 7.44 -12.17
N ALA A 108 13.10 6.32 -11.42
CA ALA A 108 11.92 5.77 -10.77
C ALA A 108 11.36 6.73 -9.71
N GLN A 109 12.21 7.30 -8.85
CA GLN A 109 11.77 8.24 -7.81
C GLN A 109 11.09 9.47 -8.42
N SER A 110 11.66 10.02 -9.50
CA SER A 110 11.06 11.15 -10.22
C SER A 110 9.68 10.79 -10.77
N ARG A 111 9.52 9.59 -11.35
CA ARG A 111 8.23 9.08 -11.82
C ARG A 111 7.22 8.90 -10.66
N VAL A 112 7.65 8.34 -9.55
CA VAL A 112 6.83 8.18 -8.33
C VAL A 112 6.35 9.55 -7.85
N LYS A 113 7.24 10.54 -7.76
CA LYS A 113 6.88 11.91 -7.36
C LYS A 113 5.82 12.52 -8.27
N LYS A 114 5.99 12.37 -9.59
CA LYS A 114 5.02 12.83 -10.58
C LYS A 114 3.65 12.17 -10.38
N ASN A 115 3.62 10.85 -10.15
CA ASN A 115 2.38 10.13 -9.95
C ASN A 115 1.69 10.45 -8.61
N ILE A 116 2.45 10.71 -7.55
CA ILE A 116 1.91 11.23 -6.29
C ILE A 116 1.22 12.58 -6.52
N ASN A 117 1.85 13.49 -7.28
CA ASN A 117 1.21 14.77 -7.62
C ASN A 117 -0.10 14.58 -8.39
N LYS A 118 -0.19 13.61 -9.31
CA LYS A 118 -1.47 13.29 -9.98
C LYS A 118 -2.55 12.88 -8.98
N LEU A 119 -2.22 12.01 -8.02
CA LEU A 119 -3.16 11.59 -6.97
C LEU A 119 -3.65 12.79 -6.15
N LEU A 120 -2.72 13.63 -5.70
CA LEU A 120 -3.01 14.81 -4.88
C LEU A 120 -3.89 15.83 -5.62
N LEU A 121 -3.58 16.12 -6.88
CA LEU A 121 -4.36 17.01 -7.75
C LEU A 121 -5.75 16.45 -8.06
N ALA A 122 -5.88 15.13 -8.18
CA ALA A 122 -7.17 14.47 -8.38
C ALA A 122 -8.08 14.49 -7.13
N GLY A 123 -7.54 14.90 -5.98
CA GLY A 123 -8.20 14.89 -4.68
C GLY A 123 -8.25 13.50 -4.03
N ILE A 124 -7.38 12.58 -4.44
CA ILE A 124 -7.30 11.24 -3.86
C ILE A 124 -6.46 11.31 -2.59
N PRO A 125 -6.94 10.80 -1.44
CA PRO A 125 -6.15 10.79 -0.21
C PRO A 125 -4.87 9.96 -0.37
N VAL A 126 -3.73 10.56 -0.01
CA VAL A 126 -2.41 9.93 -0.08
C VAL A 126 -1.79 9.89 1.30
N HIS A 127 -1.18 8.75 1.62
CA HIS A 127 -0.34 8.57 2.79
C HIS A 127 1.03 8.02 2.35
N LEU A 128 2.10 8.72 2.71
CA LEU A 128 3.46 8.35 2.31
C LEU A 128 4.13 7.50 3.38
N CYS A 129 4.50 6.27 3.03
CA CYS A 129 5.21 5.35 3.89
C CYS A 129 6.71 5.38 3.56
N PHE A 130 7.48 6.13 4.34
CA PHE A 130 8.94 6.18 4.21
C PHE A 130 9.54 4.87 4.76
N ILE A 131 10.25 4.13 3.91
CA ILE A 131 10.84 2.84 4.27
C ILE A 131 12.36 2.98 4.42
N GLY A 132 12.90 2.51 5.53
CA GLY A 132 14.32 2.55 5.86
C GLY A 132 14.70 3.74 6.72
N ASP A 133 15.92 4.23 6.52
CA ASP A 133 16.52 5.27 7.36
C ASP A 133 16.24 6.67 6.80
N THR A 134 15.03 7.16 7.04
CA THR A 134 14.64 8.54 6.76
C THR A 134 14.49 9.30 8.07
N ARG A 135 15.20 10.42 8.21
CA ARG A 135 15.11 11.25 9.41
C ARG A 135 13.81 12.04 9.38
N GLN A 136 13.02 11.94 10.46
CA GLN A 136 11.72 12.61 10.55
C GLN A 136 11.78 14.11 10.29
N LYS A 137 12.85 14.78 10.76
CA LYS A 137 13.05 16.22 10.57
C LYS A 137 13.20 16.66 9.11
N ASP A 138 13.60 15.76 8.20
CA ASP A 138 13.82 16.10 6.79
C ASP A 138 12.52 15.95 5.96
N ILE A 139 11.54 15.20 6.48
CA ILE A 139 10.32 14.88 5.74
C ILE A 139 9.52 16.15 5.39
N PRO A 140 9.24 17.08 6.31
CA PRO A 140 8.44 18.25 5.97
C PRO A 140 9.02 19.07 4.81
N LEU A 141 10.34 19.28 4.80
CA LEU A 141 11.03 19.97 3.71
C LEU A 141 10.88 19.20 2.40
N TYR A 142 11.15 17.89 2.41
CA TYR A 142 10.98 17.04 1.25
C TYR A 142 9.55 17.11 0.68
N LEU A 143 8.52 17.09 1.53
CA LEU A 143 7.13 17.19 1.10
C LEU A 143 6.84 18.53 0.42
N ASN A 144 7.25 19.63 1.05
CA ASN A 144 7.02 20.98 0.54
C ASN A 144 7.74 21.26 -0.79
N GLU A 145 8.92 20.68 -1.00
CA GLU A 145 9.70 20.88 -2.23
C GLU A 145 9.24 20.03 -3.41
N ASN A 146 8.63 18.86 -3.16
CA ASN A 146 8.38 17.87 -4.22
C ASN A 146 6.92 17.71 -4.61
N PHE A 147 5.98 18.17 -3.78
CA PHE A 147 4.56 17.92 -3.98
C PHE A 147 3.72 19.19 -4.08
N SER A 148 2.62 19.11 -4.84
CA SER A 148 1.66 20.20 -5.03
C SER A 148 0.92 20.57 -3.75
N LYS A 149 0.96 19.68 -2.76
CA LYS A 149 0.44 19.89 -1.41
C LYS A 149 1.59 19.73 -0.43
N GLY A 150 1.63 20.57 0.59
CA GLY A 150 2.72 20.59 1.56
C GLY A 150 2.59 19.52 2.65
N SER A 151 3.48 19.61 3.64
CA SER A 151 3.54 18.71 4.80
C SER A 151 2.28 18.67 5.64
N ASP A 152 1.48 19.74 5.62
CA ASP A 152 0.27 19.86 6.43
C ASP A 152 -0.92 19.11 5.82
N ASP A 153 -0.85 18.84 4.51
CA ASP A 153 -1.92 18.19 3.74
C ASP A 153 -1.63 16.71 3.44
N ILE A 154 -0.39 16.26 3.61
CA ILE A 154 0.06 14.92 3.27
C ILE A 154 0.42 14.16 4.55
N SER A 155 -0.38 13.16 4.88
CA SER A 155 -0.05 12.25 5.99
C SER A 155 1.14 11.34 5.63
N TYR A 156 1.97 11.02 6.62
CA TYR A 156 3.12 10.13 6.41
C TYR A 156 3.45 9.28 7.65
N SER A 157 4.26 8.25 7.42
CA SER A 157 4.80 7.36 8.46
C SER A 157 6.21 6.90 8.08
N ILE A 158 7.01 6.53 9.09
CA ILE A 158 8.36 5.97 8.90
C ILE A 158 8.37 4.52 9.35
N HIS A 159 8.88 3.64 8.50
CA HIS A 159 8.96 2.21 8.75
C HIS A 159 10.40 1.70 8.53
N PRO A 160 11.09 1.13 9.52
CA PRO A 160 12.30 0.35 9.32
C PRO A 160 12.13 -0.75 8.27
N VAL A 161 13.27 -1.16 7.71
CA VAL A 161 13.36 -2.38 6.89
C VAL A 161 13.20 -3.58 7.80
N ILE A 162 12.18 -4.41 7.54
CA ILE A 162 11.96 -5.66 8.27
C ILE A 162 12.81 -6.76 7.64
N ALA A 163 13.54 -7.51 8.47
CA ALA A 163 14.38 -8.63 8.05
C ALA A 163 13.53 -9.85 7.66
N ALA A 164 12.81 -9.75 6.53
CA ALA A 164 11.93 -10.79 6.02
C ALA A 164 12.08 -10.96 4.49
N GLY A 165 11.83 -12.18 4.00
CA GLY A 165 11.88 -12.50 2.57
C GLY A 165 13.21 -12.12 1.91
N ARG A 166 13.17 -11.37 0.81
CA ARG A 166 14.37 -10.87 0.10
C ARG A 166 15.18 -9.87 0.93
N GLY A 167 14.57 -9.23 1.93
CA GLY A 167 15.23 -8.27 2.83
C GLY A 167 15.85 -8.89 4.08
N LYS A 168 15.92 -10.24 4.18
CA LYS A 168 16.41 -10.94 5.38
C LYS A 168 17.79 -10.49 5.87
N ASN A 169 18.67 -10.07 4.96
CA ASN A 169 20.04 -9.62 5.26
C ASN A 169 20.18 -8.10 5.33
N LEU A 170 19.09 -7.36 5.11
CA LEU A 170 19.07 -5.90 5.03
C LEU A 170 18.25 -5.26 6.16
N GLY A 171 17.40 -6.04 6.81
CA GLY A 171 16.49 -5.54 7.83
C GLY A 171 17.23 -5.06 9.08
N THR A 172 16.81 -3.92 9.59
CA THR A 172 17.29 -3.34 10.84
C THR A 172 16.48 -3.79 12.04
N VAL A 173 15.33 -4.44 11.79
CA VAL A 173 14.43 -4.97 12.81
C VAL A 173 14.00 -6.37 12.40
N THR A 174 14.05 -7.31 13.34
CA THR A 174 13.62 -8.68 13.10
C THR A 174 12.10 -8.77 13.01
N GLN A 175 11.61 -9.85 12.40
CA GLN A 175 10.17 -10.09 12.29
C GLN A 175 9.49 -10.11 13.67
N ASN A 176 10.13 -10.66 14.71
CA ASN A 176 9.55 -10.79 16.04
C ASN A 176 9.44 -9.46 16.79
N GLU A 177 10.29 -8.48 16.47
CA GLU A 177 10.32 -7.17 17.14
C GLU A 177 9.27 -6.21 16.62
N LYS A 178 8.69 -6.47 15.43
CA LYS A 178 7.72 -5.55 14.81
C LYS A 178 6.55 -6.22 14.10
N CYS A 179 6.40 -7.54 14.16
CA CYS A 179 5.22 -8.18 13.61
C CYS A 179 4.01 -7.63 14.36
N CYS A 180 3.20 -6.87 13.63
CA CYS A 180 1.94 -6.31 14.09
C CYS A 180 0.97 -7.46 14.28
N CYS A 181 1.17 -8.27 15.31
CA CYS A 181 0.22 -9.26 15.82
C CYS A 181 -0.94 -8.53 16.51
N ASP A 182 -1.52 -7.55 15.82
CA ASP A 182 -2.79 -6.98 16.25
C ASP A 182 -3.86 -8.03 15.95
N ASN A 183 -4.48 -8.57 17.00
CA ASN A 183 -5.53 -9.58 16.90
C ASN A 183 -6.75 -9.10 16.08
N ASN A 184 -6.81 -7.81 15.73
CA ASN A 184 -7.85 -7.23 14.87
C ASN A 184 -7.50 -7.26 13.37
N LEU A 185 -6.32 -7.74 12.98
CA LEU A 185 -5.91 -7.84 11.58
C LEU A 185 -6.06 -9.26 11.06
N ILE A 186 -6.57 -9.37 9.84
CA ILE A 186 -6.67 -10.64 9.12
C ILE A 186 -5.93 -10.49 7.81
N TYR A 187 -4.88 -11.27 7.65
CA TYR A 187 -4.10 -11.29 6.43
C TYR A 187 -4.46 -12.52 5.59
N TYR A 188 -4.70 -12.32 4.29
CA TYR A 188 -4.82 -13.42 3.34
C TYR A 188 -3.63 -13.38 2.38
N ARG A 189 -2.93 -14.51 2.29
CA ARG A 189 -1.88 -14.70 1.28
C ARG A 189 -2.49 -15.08 -0.07
N PHE A 190 -1.67 -14.98 -1.11
CA PHE A 190 -2.05 -15.35 -2.48
C PHE A 190 -2.52 -16.82 -2.59
N ASP A 191 -1.96 -17.71 -1.77
CA ASP A 191 -2.35 -19.12 -1.68
C ASP A 191 -3.71 -19.32 -0.96
N GLY A 192 -4.38 -18.23 -0.59
CA GLY A 192 -5.66 -18.22 0.11
C GLY A 192 -5.58 -18.53 1.60
N LYS A 193 -4.38 -18.76 2.13
CA LYS A 193 -4.24 -19.04 3.56
C LYS A 193 -4.40 -17.77 4.37
N ARG A 194 -5.21 -17.88 5.40
CA ARG A 194 -5.35 -16.88 6.46
C ARG A 194 -4.10 -16.90 7.35
N ARG A 195 -3.67 -15.72 7.75
CA ARG A 195 -2.53 -15.45 8.62
C ARG A 195 -2.86 -14.29 9.55
N ASN A 196 -2.14 -14.19 10.65
CA ASN A 196 -2.32 -13.10 11.63
C ASN A 196 -1.36 -11.92 11.37
N CYS A 197 -0.37 -12.09 10.48
CA CYS A 197 0.64 -11.07 10.18
C CYS A 197 1.12 -11.21 8.74
N VAL A 198 1.39 -10.09 8.06
CA VAL A 198 1.90 -10.06 6.67
C VAL A 198 3.29 -10.69 6.54
N PHE A 199 4.05 -10.70 7.63
CA PHE A 199 5.38 -11.30 7.68
C PHE A 199 5.36 -12.76 8.11
N ASP A 200 4.20 -13.33 8.47
CA ASP A 200 4.09 -14.74 8.84
C ASP A 200 4.30 -15.64 7.61
N LEU A 201 5.57 -16.04 7.42
CA LEU A 201 6.03 -16.77 6.24
C LEU A 201 5.85 -18.29 6.36
N HIS A 202 5.50 -18.79 7.55
CA HIS A 202 5.35 -20.22 7.85
C HIS A 202 3.88 -20.69 7.68
#